data_AF-A0A0C2G6N5-F1
#
_entry.id   AF-A0A0C2G6N5-F1
#
_cell.length_a   1.000
_cell.length_b   1.000
_cell.length_c   1.000
_cell.angle_alpha   90.00
_cell.angle_beta   90.00
_cell.angle_gamma   90.00
#
_symmetry.space_group_name_H-M   'P 1'
#
loop_
_entity.id
_entity.type
_entity.pdbx_description
1 polymer ?
#
loop_
_entity_poly.entity_id
_entity_poly.type
_entity_poly.pdbx_seq_one_letter_code
_entity_poly.pdbx_strand_id
1 'polypeptide(L)' 'MDPELWSVSDSPQSETFFTVYVNFLASRGPLSDEQKKAWALLDEVFDEECQSHLKELGLPHC' A
#
# COMPACT_ATOMS: atom_id res chain seq x y z
N MET A 1 -11.94 -13.45 -0.81
CA MET A 1 -11.41 -12.19 -0.28
C MET A 1 -11.16 -11.33 -1.51
N ASP A 2 -11.60 -10.07 -1.52
CA ASP A 2 -11.62 -9.23 -2.72
C ASP A 2 -10.24 -8.60 -2.97
N PRO A 3 -9.53 -8.94 -4.06
CA PRO A 3 -8.19 -8.43 -4.32
C PRO A 3 -8.12 -6.92 -4.52
N GLU A 4 -9.23 -6.29 -4.95
CA GLU A 4 -9.32 -4.83 -5.07
C GLU A 4 -9.19 -4.13 -3.71
N LEU A 5 -9.42 -4.85 -2.61
CA LEU A 5 -9.28 -4.32 -1.26
C LEU A 5 -7.81 -4.19 -0.81
N TRP A 6 -6.88 -4.88 -1.48
CA TRP A 6 -5.44 -4.87 -1.14
C TRP A 6 -4.58 -4.23 -2.21
N SER A 7 -5.09 -4.15 -3.43
CA SER A 7 -4.47 -3.41 -4.53
C SER A 7 -4.57 -1.91 -4.30
N VAL A 8 -3.60 -1.17 -4.86
CA VAL A 8 -3.67 0.29 -5.05
C VAL A 8 -4.86 0.61 -5.96
N SER A 9 -6.08 0.58 -5.42
CA SER A 9 -7.26 1.02 -6.15
C SER A 9 -7.31 2.54 -6.11
N ASP A 10 -7.58 3.19 -7.25
CA ASP A 10 -7.85 4.63 -7.40
C ASP A 10 -9.10 5.11 -6.61
N SER A 11 -9.61 4.30 -5.68
CA SER A 11 -10.75 4.59 -4.83
C SER A 11 -10.32 5.45 -3.64
N PRO A 12 -10.91 6.65 -3.44
CA PRO A 12 -10.57 7.55 -2.33
C PRO A 12 -10.94 7.01 -0.93
N GLN A 13 -11.37 5.74 -0.82
CA GLN A 13 -11.84 5.08 0.41
C GLN A 13 -11.13 3.76 0.73
N SER A 14 -10.24 3.22 -0.11
CA SER A 14 -9.42 2.06 0.28
C SER A 14 -8.20 2.54 1.07
N GLU A 15 -8.25 2.41 2.39
CA GLU A 15 -7.05 2.62 3.21
C GLU A 15 -6.08 1.45 2.98
N THR A 16 -5.08 1.65 2.12
CA THR A 16 -3.97 0.70 1.93
C THR A 16 -3.18 0.56 3.24
N PHE A 17 -2.46 -0.55 3.44
CA PHE A 17 -1.65 -0.76 4.64
C PHE A 17 -0.71 0.43 4.90
N PHE A 18 -0.05 0.94 3.87
CA PHE A 18 0.88 2.07 4.01
C PHE A 18 0.18 3.39 4.29
N THR A 19 -1.06 3.59 3.83
CA THR A 19 -1.88 4.75 4.25
C THR A 19 -2.10 4.74 5.76
N VAL A 20 -2.52 3.60 6.33
CA VAL A 20 -2.71 3.43 7.77
C VAL A 20 -1.38 3.63 8.52
N TYR A 21 -0.29 3.07 7.99
CA TYR A 21 1.02 3.15 8.61
C TYR A 21 1.59 4.56 8.62
N VAL A 22 1.49 5.31 7.52
CA VAL A 22 1.92 6.71 7.44
C VAL A 22 1.10 7.59 8.38
N ASN A 23 -0.21 7.38 8.45
CA ASN A 23 -1.08 8.07 9.41
C ASN A 23 -0.68 7.77 10.86
N PHE A 24 -0.34 6.51 11.16
CA PHE A 24 0.19 6.13 12.46
C PHE A 24 1.52 6.84 12.75
N LEU A 25 2.48 6.87 11.83
CA LEU A 25 3.75 7.55 12.02
C LEU A 25 3.57 9.06 12.28
N ALA A 26 2.68 9.70 11.52
CA ALA A 26 2.31 11.11 11.71
C ALA A 26 1.69 11.38 13.09
N SER A 27 0.98 10.40 13.68
CA SER A 27 0.46 10.51 15.05
C SER A 27 1.54 10.41 16.14
N ARG A 28 2.73 9.89 15.80
CA ARG A 28 3.87 9.73 16.73
C ARG A 28 4.89 10.86 16.63
N GLY A 29 4.86 11.64 15.55
CA GLY A 29 5.75 12.77 15.34
C GLY A 29 5.64 13.31 13.92
N PRO A 30 6.31 14.45 13.63
CA PRO A 30 6.29 15.04 12.30
C PRO A 30 6.96 14.10 11.28
N LEU A 31 6.29 13.89 10.15
CA LEU A 31 6.82 13.21 8.97
C LEU A 31 7.10 14.25 7.88
N SER A 32 8.33 14.28 7.37
CA SER A 32 8.68 15.17 6.25
C SER A 32 7.97 14.73 4.97
N ASP A 33 7.81 15.65 4.03
CA ASP A 33 7.19 15.33 2.74
C ASP A 33 8.07 14.36 1.92
N GLU A 34 9.39 14.39 2.11
CA GLU A 34 10.31 13.41 1.53
C GLU A 34 10.07 12.01 2.09
N GLN A 35 9.87 11.88 3.41
CA GLN A 35 9.55 10.61 4.05
C GLN A 35 8.20 10.05 3.58
N LYS A 36 7.17 10.91 3.44
CA LYS A 36 5.87 10.48 2.90
C LYS A 36 5.98 9.96 1.47
N LYS A 37 6.76 10.65 0.61
CA LYS A 37 7.03 10.21 -0.76
C LYS A 37 7.79 8.88 -0.80
N ALA A 38 8.76 8.70 0.10
CA ALA A 38 9.48 7.44 0.20
C ALA A 38 8.55 6.27 0.60
N TRP A 39 7.59 6.50 1.51
CA TRP A 39 6.58 5.50 1.85
C TRP A 39 5.63 5.19 0.70
N ALA A 40 5.23 6.20 -0.08
CA ALA A 40 4.39 5.98 -1.26
C ALA A 40 5.11 5.14 -2.33
N LEU A 41 6.39 5.40 -2.58
CA LEU A 41 7.20 4.58 -3.50
C LEU A 41 7.36 3.15 -2.97
N LEU A 42 7.52 2.99 -1.66
CA LEU A 42 7.64 1.66 -1.05
C LEU A 42 6.32 0.88 -1.13
N ASP A 43 5.17 1.54 -0.98
CA ASP A 43 3.84 0.95 -1.19
C ASP A 43 3.71 0.40 -2.61
N GLU A 44 4.08 1.19 -3.63
CA GLU A 44 4.06 0.79 -5.03
C GLU A 44 4.91 -0.46 -5.30
N VAL A 45 6.19 -0.43 -4.91
CA VAL A 45 7.11 -1.57 -5.13
C VAL A 45 6.67 -2.81 -4.35
N PHE A 46 6.11 -2.62 -3.15
CA PHE A 46 5.62 -3.73 -2.32
C PHE A 46 4.37 -4.38 -2.94
N ASP A 47 3.41 -3.57 -3.40
CA ASP A 47 2.20 -4.07 -4.05
C ASP A 47 2.55 -4.83 -5.33
N GLU A 48 3.41 -4.27 -6.20
CA GLU A 48 3.86 -4.93 -7.44
C GLU A 48 4.41 -6.35 -7.18
N GLU A 49 5.32 -6.50 -6.21
CA GLU A 49 5.90 -7.79 -5.87
C GLU A 49 4.85 -8.74 -5.25
N CYS A 50 3.99 -8.24 -4.37
CA CYS A 50 2.93 -9.04 -3.77
C CYS A 50 1.92 -9.55 -4.80
N GLN A 51 1.44 -8.69 -5.69
CA GLN A 51 0.50 -9.08 -6.75
C GLN A 51 1.15 -10.07 -7.72
N SER A 52 2.41 -9.86 -8.10
CA SER A 52 3.18 -10.80 -8.92
C SER A 52 3.27 -12.17 -8.25
N HIS A 53 3.63 -12.22 -6.95
CA HIS A 53 3.75 -13.46 -6.20
C HIS A 53 2.40 -14.17 -6.01
N LEU A 54 1.33 -13.42 -5.73
CA LEU A 54 -0.03 -13.98 -5.63
C LEU A 54 -0.47 -14.61 -6.95
N LYS A 55 -0.16 -13.97 -8.08
CA LYS A 55 -0.40 -14.52 -9.42
C LYS A 55 0.36 -15.82 -9.67
N GLU A 56 1.64 -15.89 -9.31
CA GLU A 56 2.45 -17.12 -9.43
C GLU A 56 1.86 -18.29 -8.63
N LEU A 57 1.29 -18.00 -7.46
CA LEU A 57 0.63 -18.98 -6.60
C LEU A 57 -0.79 -19.37 -7.07
N GLY A 58 -1.31 -18.73 -8.13
CA GLY A 58 -2.69 -18.93 -8.58
C GLY A 58 -3.72 -18.40 -7.57
N LEU A 59 -3.32 -17.47 -6.71
CA LEU A 59 -4.17 -16.84 -5.71
C LEU A 59 -4.83 -15.57 -6.28
N PRO A 60 -5.92 -15.08 -5.65
CA PRO A 60 -6.52 -13.80 -6.02
C PRO A 60 -5.50 -12.67 -5.98
N HIS A 61 -5.44 -11.89 -7.06
CA HIS A 61 -4.58 -10.74 -7.28
C HIS A 61 -5.35 -9.71 -8.14
N CYS A 62 -4.84 -8.48 -8.19
CA CYS A 62 -5.36 -7.43 -9.09
C CYS A 62 -4.59 -7.34 -10.40
#